data_AF-A0A8C6PMX7-F1
#
_entry.id   AF-A0A8C6PMX7-F1
#
_cell.length_a   1.000
_cell.length_b   1.000
_cell.length_c   1.000
_cell.angle_alpha   90.00
_cell.angle_beta   90.00
_cell.angle_gamma   90.00
#
_symmetry.space_group_name_H-M   'P 1'
#
loop_
_entity.id
_entity.type
_entity.pdbx_description
1 polymer ?
#
loop_
_entity_poly.entity_id
_entity_poly.type
_entity_poly.pdbx_seq_one_letter_code
_entity_poly.pdbx_strand_id
1 'polypeptide(L)' 'LPRTRRRPSNTSSDPSDLPECFYCHEKGHFIRDCLRLQRKNRRNVKPPPPKFAMMCP' A
#
# COMPACT_ATOMS: atom_id res chain seq x y z
N LEU A 1 -24.13 -26.95 -6.30
CA LEU A 1 -22.78 -27.03 -6.90
C LEU A 1 -22.09 -25.68 -6.75
N PRO A 2 -20.95 -25.56 -6.03
CA PRO A 2 -20.37 -24.27 -5.70
C PRO A 2 -19.64 -23.69 -6.93
N ARG A 3 -19.94 -22.42 -7.23
CA ARG A 3 -19.32 -21.66 -8.32
C ARG A 3 -17.87 -21.35 -7.93
N THR A 4 -16.93 -22.18 -8.34
CA THR A 4 -15.51 -21.89 -8.14
C THR A 4 -15.12 -20.68 -8.99
N ARG A 5 -15.07 -19.49 -8.38
CA ARG A 5 -14.28 -18.38 -8.93
C ARG A 5 -12.80 -18.75 -8.76
N ARG A 6 -12.25 -19.56 -9.67
CA ARG A 6 -10.80 -19.62 -9.84
C ARG A 6 -10.38 -18.26 -10.41
N ARG A 7 -10.07 -17.32 -9.53
CA ARG A 7 -9.28 -16.14 -9.89
C ARG A 7 -7.88 -16.67 -10.14
N PRO A 8 -7.34 -16.62 -11.37
CA PRO A 8 -5.95 -16.94 -11.56
C PRO A 8 -5.18 -15.86 -10.80
N SER A 9 -4.59 -16.25 -9.68
CA SER A 9 -3.55 -15.46 -9.04
C SER A 9 -2.39 -15.50 -10.01
N ASN A 10 -2.34 -14.53 -10.94
CA ASN A 10 -1.16 -14.15 -11.70
C ASN A 10 -0.12 -13.61 -10.70
N THR A 11 0.35 -14.50 -9.84
CA THR A 11 1.52 -14.32 -9.01
C THR A 11 2.47 -15.40 -9.50
N SER A 12 2.99 -15.16 -10.72
CA SER A 12 4.27 -15.73 -11.09
C SER A 12 5.17 -15.46 -9.90
N SER A 13 5.52 -16.52 -9.18
CA SER A 13 6.21 -16.45 -7.89
C SER A 13 7.69 -16.11 -8.08
N ASP A 14 8.00 -15.45 -9.19
CA ASP A 14 9.33 -15.06 -9.57
C ASP A 14 9.60 -13.66 -8.99
N PRO A 15 10.60 -13.51 -8.10
CA PRO A 15 10.97 -12.20 -7.54
C PRO A 15 11.50 -11.23 -8.59
N SER A 16 11.66 -11.67 -9.84
CA SER A 16 12.08 -10.86 -10.98
C SER A 16 10.92 -10.09 -11.63
N ASP A 17 9.67 -10.56 -11.50
CA ASP A 17 8.48 -9.89 -12.06
C ASP A 17 7.86 -8.83 -11.13
N LEU A 18 8.38 -8.70 -9.91
CA LEU A 18 7.87 -7.70 -8.97
C LEU A 18 8.27 -6.29 -9.41
N PRO A 19 7.34 -5.32 -9.41
CA PRO A 19 7.64 -3.95 -9.80
C PRO A 19 8.67 -3.34 -8.85
N GLU A 20 9.64 -2.63 -9.40
CA GLU A 20 10.65 -1.91 -8.63
C GLU A 20 10.24 -0.44 -8.44
N CYS A 21 10.37 0.05 -7.22
CA CYS A 21 10.07 1.42 -6.88
C CYS A 21 11.24 2.35 -7.20
N PHE A 22 11.13 3.24 -8.18
CA PHE A 22 12.20 4.21 -8.50
C PHE A 22 12.52 5.24 -7.39
N TYR A 23 11.76 5.27 -6.28
CA TYR A 23 12.06 6.18 -5.16
C TYR A 23 12.96 5.54 -4.10
N CYS A 24 12.70 4.28 -3.72
CA CYS A 24 13.46 3.56 -2.70
C CYS A 24 14.25 2.35 -3.22
N HIS A 25 14.07 2.01 -4.49
CA HIS A 25 14.67 0.87 -5.21
C HIS A 25 14.36 -0.49 -4.58
N GLU A 26 13.19 -0.59 -3.93
CA GLU A 26 12.67 -1.85 -3.39
C GLU A 26 11.64 -2.45 -4.35
N LYS A 27 11.62 -3.78 -4.45
CA LYS A 27 10.66 -4.53 -5.25
C LYS A 27 9.32 -4.71 -4.52
N GLY A 28 8.27 -4.94 -5.29
CA GLY A 28 6.92 -5.26 -4.81
C GLY A 28 5.94 -4.08 -4.78
N HIS A 29 6.38 -2.88 -5.19
CA HIS A 29 5.49 -1.72 -5.27
C HIS A 29 6.00 -0.69 -6.29
N PHE A 30 5.10 0.16 -6.79
CA PHE A 30 5.44 1.30 -7.64
C PHE A 30 5.72 2.56 -6.80
N ILE A 31 6.33 3.59 -7.40
CA ILE A 31 6.62 4.89 -6.74
C ILE A 31 5.39 5.46 -6.00
N ARG A 32 4.21 5.37 -6.62
CA ARG A 32 2.94 5.91 -6.08
C ARG A 32 2.52 5.23 -4.76
N ASP A 33 2.87 3.96 -4.62
CA ASP A 33 2.57 3.12 -3.46
C ASP A 33 3.73 3.05 -2.45
N CYS A 34 4.82 3.78 -2.70
CA CYS A 34 5.97 3.78 -1.81
C CYS A 34 5.63 4.40 -0.45
N LEU A 35 5.66 3.57 0.61
CA LEU A 35 5.40 4.03 1.98
C LEU A 35 6.38 5.12 2.44
N ARG A 36 7.64 5.07 1.99
CA ARG A 36 8.63 6.11 2.32
C ARG A 36 8.25 7.46 1.70
N LEU A 37 7.83 7.45 0.43
CA LEU A 37 7.35 8.65 -0.26
C LEU A 37 6.05 9.15 0.36
N GLN A 38 5.10 8.26 0.63
CA GLN A 38 3.86 8.63 1.30
C GLN A 38 4.12 9.24 2.66
N ARG A 39 4.98 8.67 3.51
CA ARG A 39 5.33 9.25 4.82
C ARG A 39 6.00 10.62 4.69
N LYS A 40 6.85 10.84 3.67
CA LYS A 40 7.41 12.16 3.36
C LYS A 40 6.31 13.17 3.01
N ASN A 41 5.33 12.75 2.21
CA ASN A 41 4.18 13.58 1.84
C ASN A 41 3.17 13.74 2.98
N ARG A 42 3.05 12.76 3.89
CA ARG A 42 2.17 12.81 5.07
C ARG A 42 2.64 13.79 6.14
N ARG A 43 3.90 14.22 6.13
CA ARG A 43 4.28 15.41 6.91
C ARG A 43 3.52 16.67 6.46
N ASN A 44 3.04 16.71 5.21
CA ASN A 44 2.15 17.75 4.73
C ASN A 44 0.66 17.39 4.84
N VAL A 45 0.30 16.11 4.93
CA VAL A 45 -1.08 15.68 5.16
C VAL A 45 -1.30 15.52 6.65
N LYS A 46 -1.74 16.60 7.31
CA LYS A 46 -2.14 16.57 8.74
C LYS A 46 -2.95 15.29 8.98
N PRO A 47 -2.56 14.43 9.95
CA PRO A 47 -3.31 13.21 10.20
C PRO A 47 -4.77 13.58 10.43
N PRO A 48 -5.74 12.80 9.90
CA PRO A 48 -7.13 13.06 10.20
C PRO A 48 -7.28 13.12 11.73
N PRO A 49 -7.99 14.12 12.26
CA PRO A 49 -8.12 14.27 13.70
C PRO A 49 -8.60 12.94 14.29
N PRO A 50 -8.04 12.49 15.42
CA PRO A 50 -8.50 11.27 16.07
C PRO A 50 -10.00 11.42 16.35
N LYS A 51 -10.80 10.50 15.81
CA LYS A 51 -12.27 10.52 15.93
C LYS A 51 -12.78 10.47 17.39
N PHE A 52 -11.90 10.16 18.35
CA PHE A 52 -12.25 9.91 19.75
C PHE A 52 -11.90 11.04 20.73
N ALA A 53 -11.45 12.21 20.26
CA ALA A 53 -11.21 13.36 21.15
C ALA A 53 -12.50 14.09 21.60
N MET A 54 -13.69 13.58 21.26
CA MET A 54 -15.00 14.08 21.69
C MET A 54 -15.60 13.22 22.82
N MET A 55 -14.81 12.89 23.84
CA MET A 55 -15.38 12.34 25.07
C MET A 55 -14.81 13.08 26.26
N CYS A 56 -15.32 14.30 26.46
CA CYS A 56 -15.37 14.91 27.78
C CYS A 56 -16.50 14.20 28.56
N PRO A 57 -16.18 13.66 29.73
CA PRO A 57 -16.76 14.18 30.98
C PRO A 57 -15.71 14.77 31.91
#